data_AF-A0A0C9R2Y6-F1
#
_entry.id   AF-A0A0C9R2Y6-F1
#
_cell.length_a   1.000
_cell.length_b   1.000
_cell.length_c   1.000
_cell.angle_alpha   90.00
_cell.angle_beta   90.00
_cell.angle_gamma   90.00
#
_symmetry.space_group_name_H-M   'P 1'
#
loop_
_entity.id
_entity.type
_entity.pdbx_description
1 polymer ?
#
loop_
_entity_poly.entity_id
_entity_poly.type
_entity_poly.pdbx_seq_one_letter_code
_entity_poly.pdbx_strand_id
1 'polypeptide(L)'
;ILPELVALRGLMKRKFPNPRSETLGTNLAEMIERFSNGISYAATKDEHQQDFGLISTSVGTLDMDTQKLEENLRSLLLDVDLIRPKREGERFIKRVLLKSPPSSERLKIDAYQYVPEFYVKTANKASAKSNEVEEREEESSEKQEAVAAQ
;
A
#
# COMPACT_ATOMS: atom_id res chain seq x y z
N ILE A 1 9.03 -6.25 34.00
CA ILE A 1 7.97 -7.01 33.28
C ILE A 1 8.55 -8.08 32.33
N LEU A 2 9.47 -7.75 31.41
CA LEU A 2 10.07 -8.75 30.49
C LEU A 2 10.72 -9.99 31.14
N PRO A 3 11.56 -9.89 32.19
CA PRO A 3 12.21 -11.07 32.76
C PRO A 3 11.23 -12.08 33.38
N GLU A 4 10.07 -11.63 33.85
CA GLU A 4 9.00 -12.51 34.35
C GLU A 4 8.28 -13.25 33.20
N LEU A 5 8.12 -12.60 32.04
CA LEU A 5 7.49 -13.19 30.86
C LEU A 5 8.39 -14.24 30.18
N VAL A 6 9.71 -14.14 30.29
CA VAL A 6 10.65 -15.10 29.65
C VAL A 6 10.39 -16.54 30.10
N ALA A 7 9.98 -16.75 31.35
CA ALA A 7 9.60 -18.08 31.86
C ALA A 7 8.42 -18.71 31.10
N LEU A 8 7.55 -17.89 30.51
CA LEU A 8 6.37 -18.32 29.76
C LEU A 8 6.63 -18.49 28.26
N ARG A 9 7.85 -18.18 27.78
CA ARG A 9 8.20 -18.24 26.34
C ARG A 9 7.92 -19.62 25.73
N GLY A 10 8.21 -20.68 26.48
CA GLY A 10 7.97 -22.06 26.03
C GLY A 10 6.48 -22.40 25.84
N LEU A 11 5.60 -21.82 26.66
CA LEU A 11 4.15 -22.02 26.55
C LEU A 11 3.54 -21.16 25.43
N MET A 12 3.94 -19.89 25.33
CA MET A 12 3.37 -18.94 24.37
C MET A 12 3.86 -19.17 22.93
N LYS A 13 5.00 -19.84 22.73
CA LYS A 13 5.60 -20.16 21.42
C LYS A 13 5.60 -18.93 20.48
N ARG A 14 4.76 -18.96 19.44
CA ARG A 14 4.67 -17.92 18.40
C ARG A 14 3.91 -16.65 18.83
N LYS A 15 3.22 -16.70 19.97
CA LYS A 15 2.49 -15.55 20.56
C LYS A 15 3.33 -14.77 21.58
N PHE A 16 4.58 -15.17 21.78
CA PHE A 16 5.47 -14.46 22.69
C PHE A 16 5.81 -13.07 22.12
N PRO A 17 5.68 -11.97 22.91
CA PRO A 17 5.98 -10.63 22.44
C PRO A 17 7.43 -10.51 21.94
N ASN A 18 7.60 -9.90 20.77
CA ASN A 18 8.90 -9.74 20.14
C ASN A 18 9.01 -8.31 19.57
N PRO A 19 10.14 -7.61 19.77
CA PRO A 19 10.40 -6.34 19.09
C PRO A 19 10.22 -6.43 17.57
N ARG A 20 10.58 -7.58 16.97
CA ARG A 20 10.46 -7.80 15.52
C ARG A 20 9.01 -7.87 15.02
N SER A 21 8.08 -8.30 15.87
CA SER A 21 6.65 -8.30 15.53
C SER A 21 5.96 -7.03 15.99
N GLU A 22 6.71 -6.01 16.42
CA GLU A 22 6.20 -4.71 16.91
C GLU A 22 5.19 -4.82 18.06
N THR A 23 5.13 -5.99 18.72
CA THR A 23 4.26 -6.27 19.87
C THR A 23 4.87 -5.86 21.20
N LEU A 24 6.11 -5.35 21.18
CA LEU A 24 6.86 -4.91 22.35
C LEU A 24 7.50 -3.56 22.04
N GLY A 25 6.99 -2.51 22.69
CA GLY A 25 7.44 -1.14 22.53
C GLY A 25 7.19 -0.32 23.80
N THR A 26 7.68 0.92 23.81
CA THR A 26 7.54 1.84 24.94
C THR A 26 6.25 2.66 24.89
N ASN A 27 5.72 2.90 23.68
CA ASN A 27 4.49 3.67 23.46
C ASN A 27 3.29 2.72 23.30
N LEU A 28 2.54 2.53 24.39
CA LEU A 28 1.40 1.62 24.41
C LEU A 28 0.23 2.12 23.55
N ALA A 29 -0.03 3.43 23.54
CA ALA A 29 -1.18 4.00 22.84
C ALA A 29 -1.07 3.76 21.32
N GLU A 30 0.09 4.08 20.76
CA GLU A 30 0.39 3.88 19.34
C GLU A 30 0.37 2.39 18.94
N MET A 31 0.87 1.51 19.81
CA MET A 31 0.81 0.06 19.58
C MET A 31 -0.62 -0.46 19.51
N ILE A 32 -1.52 0.02 20.38
CA ILE A 32 -2.92 -0.40 20.40
C ILE A 32 -3.61 0.00 19.10
N GLU A 33 -3.40 1.24 18.64
CA GLU A 33 -3.99 1.75 17.40
C GLU A 33 -3.49 0.99 16.17
N ARG A 34 -2.18 0.72 16.10
CA ARG A 34 -1.61 -0.11 15.04
C ARG A 34 -2.14 -1.54 15.07
N PHE A 35 -2.33 -2.11 16.25
CA PHE A 35 -2.82 -3.49 16.37
C PHE A 35 -4.32 -3.61 16.05
N SER A 36 -5.12 -2.58 16.35
CA SER A 36 -6.55 -2.58 16.06
C SER A 36 -6.84 -2.37 14.57
N ASN A 37 -6.07 -1.50 13.91
CA ASN A 37 -6.33 -1.08 12.53
C ASN A 37 -5.38 -1.70 11.50
N GLY A 38 -4.24 -2.23 11.96
CA GLY A 38 -3.19 -2.75 11.10
C GLY A 38 -3.50 -4.14 10.54
N ILE A 39 -2.98 -4.38 9.34
CA ILE A 39 -3.04 -5.69 8.68
C ILE A 39 -1.62 -6.24 8.55
N SER A 40 -1.46 -7.53 8.85
CA SER A 40 -0.20 -8.22 8.60
C SER A 40 -0.29 -8.98 7.29
N TYR A 41 0.66 -8.71 6.40
CA TYR A 41 0.83 -9.44 5.16
C TYR A 41 2.28 -9.85 4.95
N ALA A 42 2.48 -10.87 4.12
CA ALA A 42 3.79 -11.37 3.75
C ALA A 42 3.79 -11.77 2.28
N ALA A 43 4.92 -11.54 1.60
CA ALA A 43 5.14 -12.05 0.26
C ALA A 43 5.64 -13.49 0.33
N THR A 44 4.83 -14.43 -0.17
CA THR A 44 5.23 -15.83 -0.35
C THR A 44 5.67 -16.04 -1.79
N LYS A 45 6.75 -16.80 -2.01
CA LYS A 45 7.16 -17.18 -3.37
C LYS A 45 6.09 -18.07 -4.01
N ASP A 46 5.83 -17.87 -5.29
CA ASP A 46 4.97 -18.79 -6.05
C ASP A 46 5.69 -20.14 -6.24
N GLU A 47 4.96 -21.25 -6.08
CA GLU A 47 5.49 -22.61 -6.20
C GLU A 47 5.88 -22.95 -7.64
N HIS A 48 5.12 -22.45 -8.62
CA HIS A 48 5.33 -22.75 -10.03
C HIS A 48 6.24 -21.73 -10.72
N GLN A 49 6.32 -20.53 -10.17
CA GLN A 49 6.90 -19.38 -10.86
C GLN A 49 7.76 -18.58 -9.88
N GLN A 50 8.99 -19.05 -9.64
CA GLN A 50 9.87 -18.55 -8.57
C GLN A 50 10.27 -17.08 -8.69
N ASP A 51 10.10 -16.49 -9.88
CA ASP A 51 10.34 -15.06 -10.14
C ASP A 51 9.22 -14.17 -9.58
N PHE A 52 8.07 -14.74 -9.21
CA PHE A 52 6.91 -14.02 -8.69
C PHE A 52 6.67 -14.28 -7.21
N GLY A 53 6.27 -13.21 -6.51
CA GLY A 53 5.74 -13.27 -5.15
C GLY A 53 4.23 -13.06 -5.15
N LEU A 54 3.55 -13.81 -4.29
CA LEU A 54 2.12 -13.64 -4.01
C LEU A 54 1.95 -12.99 -2.64
N ILE A 55 1.13 -11.94 -2.59
CA ILE A 55 0.63 -11.35 -1.36
C ILE A 55 -0.87 -11.63 -1.30
N SER A 56 -1.33 -12.27 -0.23
CA SER A 56 -2.73 -12.56 0.01
C SER A 56 -3.16 -11.90 1.32
N THR A 57 -4.06 -10.92 1.24
CA THR A 57 -4.47 -10.12 2.39
C THR A 57 -5.92 -9.67 2.25
N SER A 58 -6.60 -9.51 3.39
CA SER A 58 -7.96 -8.98 3.44
C SER A 58 -7.91 -7.46 3.52
N VAL A 59 -8.55 -6.79 2.57
CA VAL A 59 -8.65 -5.31 2.52
C VAL A 59 -9.88 -4.77 3.25
N GLY A 60 -10.87 -5.62 3.56
CA GLY A 60 -12.06 -5.22 4.29
C GLY A 60 -13.14 -6.32 4.32
N THR A 61 -14.29 -5.99 4.88
CA THR A 61 -15.49 -6.84 4.91
C THR A 61 -16.46 -6.46 3.80
N LEU A 62 -17.39 -7.36 3.46
CA LEU A 62 -18.37 -7.11 2.39
C LEU A 62 -19.37 -6.00 2.73
N ASP A 63 -19.65 -5.81 4.02
CA ASP A 63 -20.58 -4.79 4.53
C ASP A 63 -19.93 -3.38 4.62
N MET A 64 -18.66 -3.27 4.25
CA MET A 64 -17.92 -2.00 4.29
C MET A 64 -18.28 -1.12 3.09
N ASP A 65 -18.30 0.19 3.31
CA ASP A 65 -18.55 1.16 2.25
C ASP A 65 -17.46 1.11 1.16
N THR A 66 -17.85 1.35 -0.09
CA THR A 66 -16.97 1.20 -1.25
C THR A 66 -15.81 2.20 -1.21
N GLN A 67 -16.05 3.42 -0.75
CA GLN A 67 -15.01 4.45 -0.60
C GLN A 67 -13.92 4.00 0.37
N LYS A 68 -14.31 3.42 1.52
CA LYS A 68 -13.35 2.92 2.51
C LYS A 68 -12.59 1.70 2.02
N LEU A 69 -13.24 0.83 1.24
CA LEU A 69 -12.56 -0.31 0.61
C LEU A 69 -11.51 0.15 -0.41
N GLU A 70 -11.81 1.19 -1.18
CA GLU A 70 -10.88 1.80 -2.12
C GLU A 70 -9.68 2.43 -1.38
N GLU A 71 -9.92 3.17 -0.30
CA GLU A 71 -8.87 3.75 0.54
C GLU A 71 -7.95 2.68 1.15
N ASN A 72 -8.53 1.58 1.64
CA ASN A 72 -7.77 0.45 2.19
C ASN A 72 -6.90 -0.20 1.12
N LEU A 73 -7.46 -0.45 -0.07
CA LEU A 73 -6.74 -1.02 -1.19
C LEU A 73 -5.60 -0.10 -1.63
N ARG A 74 -5.86 1.19 -1.78
CA ARG A 74 -4.86 2.20 -2.13
C ARG A 74 -3.72 2.24 -1.12
N SER A 75 -4.05 2.24 0.17
CA SER A 75 -3.05 2.25 1.25
C SER A 75 -2.16 1.01 1.20
N LEU A 76 -2.74 -0.17 0.97
CA LEU A 76 -1.97 -1.42 0.82
C LEU A 76 -1.07 -1.40 -0.43
N LEU A 77 -1.57 -0.90 -1.56
CA LEU A 77 -0.77 -0.83 -2.79
C LEU A 77 0.41 0.15 -2.66
N LEU A 78 0.20 1.29 -2.02
CA LEU A 78 1.27 2.25 -1.73
C LEU A 78 2.31 1.68 -0.76
N ASP A 79 1.87 0.99 0.29
CA ASP A 79 2.77 0.36 1.26
C ASP A 79 3.63 -0.74 0.61
N VAL A 80 3.02 -1.57 -0.24
CA VAL A 80 3.77 -2.55 -1.04
C VAL A 80 4.77 -1.85 -1.95
N ASP A 81 4.41 -0.71 -2.54
CA ASP A 81 5.28 0.06 -3.42
C ASP A 81 6.51 0.64 -2.73
N LEU A 82 6.42 1.02 -1.45
CA LEU A 82 7.57 1.50 -0.68
C LEU A 82 8.73 0.48 -0.63
N ILE A 83 8.40 -0.81 -0.70
CA ILE A 83 9.37 -1.91 -0.61
C ILE A 83 9.87 -2.31 -2.01
N ARG A 84 9.45 -1.61 -3.07
CA ARG A 84 9.85 -1.88 -4.46
C ARG A 84 11.37 -1.92 -4.61
N PRO A 85 11.95 -2.98 -5.18
CA PRO A 85 13.37 -3.03 -5.48
C PRO A 85 13.72 -2.00 -6.57
N LYS A 86 14.85 -1.31 -6.41
CA LYS A 86 15.34 -0.23 -7.32
C LYS A 86 15.89 -0.77 -8.65
N ARG A 87 15.14 -1.63 -9.32
CA ARG A 87 15.48 -2.19 -10.64
C ARG A 87 14.71 -1.42 -11.70
N GLU A 88 15.40 -1.04 -12.77
CA GLU A 88 14.81 -0.26 -13.86
C GLU A 88 14.01 -1.17 -14.81
N GLY A 89 12.96 -0.63 -15.43
CA GLY A 89 12.32 -1.21 -16.61
C GLY A 89 11.12 -2.13 -16.39
N GLU A 90 10.85 -2.62 -15.18
CA GLU A 90 9.74 -3.54 -14.95
C GLU A 90 8.64 -3.02 -14.02
N ARG A 91 7.39 -3.31 -14.42
CA ARG A 91 6.20 -3.24 -13.56
C ARG A 91 6.42 -4.11 -12.32
N PHE A 92 6.44 -3.49 -11.14
CA PHE A 92 6.62 -4.19 -9.88
C PHE A 92 5.39 -5.03 -9.51
N ILE A 93 4.22 -4.40 -9.47
CA ILE A 93 2.95 -5.08 -9.28
C ILE A 93 2.45 -5.49 -10.66
N LYS A 94 2.47 -6.79 -11.01
CA LYS A 94 2.02 -7.26 -12.35
C LYS A 94 0.51 -7.41 -12.44
N ARG A 95 -0.14 -7.89 -11.38
CA ARG A 95 -1.57 -8.20 -11.36
C ARG A 95 -2.13 -8.14 -9.94
N VAL A 96 -3.26 -7.46 -9.80
CA VAL A 96 -4.08 -7.45 -8.58
C VAL A 96 -5.40 -8.15 -8.88
N LEU A 97 -5.79 -9.06 -7.99
CA LEU A 97 -7.05 -9.80 -8.08
C LEU A 97 -7.82 -9.65 -6.77
N LEU A 98 -9.06 -9.23 -6.87
CA LEU A 98 -10.01 -9.23 -5.77
C LEU A 98 -10.77 -10.56 -5.76
N LYS A 99 -10.93 -11.13 -4.56
CA LYS A 99 -11.69 -12.36 -4.32
C LYS A 99 -12.52 -12.19 -3.06
N SER A 100 -13.74 -12.71 -3.07
CA SER A 100 -14.66 -12.72 -1.93
C SER A 100 -15.07 -14.16 -1.61
N PRO A 101 -14.51 -14.79 -0.56
CA PRO A 101 -15.01 -16.07 -0.08
C PRO A 101 -16.50 -15.95 0.31
N PRO A 102 -17.39 -16.89 -0.03
CA PRO A 102 -17.14 -18.22 -0.63
C PRO A 102 -17.13 -18.26 -2.17
N SER A 103 -17.30 -17.12 -2.86
CA SER A 103 -17.32 -17.06 -4.32
C SER A 103 -15.96 -17.48 -4.92
N SER A 104 -16.01 -18.18 -6.04
CA SER A 104 -14.81 -18.59 -6.81
C SER A 104 -14.34 -17.51 -7.79
N GLU A 105 -15.12 -16.45 -7.94
CA GLU A 105 -14.86 -15.36 -8.87
C GLU A 105 -13.60 -14.57 -8.50
N ARG A 106 -12.92 -14.07 -9.53
CA ARG A 106 -11.69 -13.29 -9.40
C ARG A 106 -11.80 -12.07 -10.29
N LEU A 107 -11.93 -10.91 -9.68
CA LEU A 107 -12.04 -9.65 -10.41
C LEU A 107 -10.66 -9.02 -10.53
N LYS A 108 -10.27 -8.67 -11.76
CA LYS A 108 -9.00 -7.98 -12.01
C LYS A 108 -9.18 -6.50 -11.73
N ILE A 109 -8.28 -5.94 -10.92
CA ILE A 109 -8.21 -4.50 -10.65
C ILE A 109 -6.94 -3.97 -11.31
N ASP A 110 -7.04 -2.76 -11.88
CA ASP A 110 -5.87 -2.05 -12.35
C ASP A 110 -5.19 -1.33 -11.18
N ALA A 111 -3.95 -1.73 -10.88
CA ALA A 111 -3.19 -1.16 -9.77
C ALA A 111 -2.57 0.19 -10.11
N TYR A 112 -2.36 0.48 -11.40
CA TYR A 112 -1.60 1.65 -11.84
C TYR A 112 -2.40 2.95 -11.77
N GLN A 113 -3.70 2.87 -11.48
CA GLN A 113 -4.50 4.03 -11.13
C GLN A 113 -4.06 4.65 -9.80
N TYR A 114 -3.46 3.85 -8.90
CA TYR A 114 -3.09 4.28 -7.56
C TYR A 114 -1.57 4.38 -7.35
N VAL A 115 -0.78 3.65 -8.14
CA VAL A 115 0.69 3.49 -7.95
C VAL A 115 1.41 3.68 -9.30
N PRO A 116 2.59 4.33 -9.33
CA PRO A 116 3.33 4.51 -10.58
C PRO A 116 3.73 3.18 -11.22
N GLU A 117 3.50 3.08 -12.53
CA GLU A 117 3.79 1.87 -13.33
C GLU A 117 5.27 1.52 -13.35
N PHE A 118 6.13 2.53 -13.50
CA PHE A 118 7.57 2.36 -13.65
C PHE A 118 8.32 2.96 -12.46
N TYR A 119 9.45 2.33 -12.12
CA TYR A 119 10.38 2.94 -11.17
C TYR A 119 11.04 4.15 -11.82
N VAL A 120 10.66 5.35 -11.38
CA VAL A 120 11.35 6.58 -11.77
C VAL A 120 12.51 6.78 -10.81
N LYS A 121 13.74 6.64 -11.30
CA LYS A 121 14.94 6.95 -10.54
C LYS A 121 15.06 8.46 -10.45
N THR A 122 14.34 9.07 -9.50
CA THR A 122 14.42 10.51 -9.28
C THR A 122 15.81 10.85 -8.75
N ALA A 123 16.69 11.31 -9.63
CA ALA A 123 17.80 12.16 -9.24
C ALA A 123 17.19 13.47 -8.69
N ASN A 124 17.15 13.62 -7.37
CA ASN A 124 16.93 14.86 -6.60
C ASN A 124 15.71 15.76 -6.94
N LYS A 125 14.87 16.02 -5.92
CA LYS A 125 13.99 17.21 -5.76
C LYS A 125 13.23 17.71 -7.01
N ALA A 126 12.03 17.19 -7.27
CA ALA A 126 11.08 17.85 -8.17
C ALA A 126 9.59 17.62 -7.82
N SER A 127 9.23 17.19 -6.60
CA SER A 127 7.82 17.06 -6.21
C SER A 127 7.14 18.40 -5.85
N ALA A 128 7.65 19.52 -6.34
CA ALA A 128 7.02 20.84 -6.19
C ALA A 128 6.56 21.44 -7.53
N LYS A 129 6.73 20.73 -8.66
CA LYS A 129 6.48 21.30 -10.00
C LYS A 129 5.27 20.75 -10.76
N SER A 130 4.52 19.82 -10.18
CA SER A 130 3.29 19.33 -10.82
C SER A 130 2.08 20.23 -10.56
N ASN A 131 2.07 21.08 -9.52
CA ASN A 131 0.95 22.00 -9.27
C ASN A 131 1.06 23.34 -10.02
N GLU A 132 2.25 23.74 -10.50
CA GLU A 132 2.39 25.02 -11.25
C GLU A 132 2.04 24.92 -12.74
N VAL A 133 1.85 23.71 -13.27
CA VAL A 133 1.53 23.51 -14.70
C VAL A 133 0.02 23.60 -14.93
N GLU A 134 -0.81 23.09 -14.02
CA GLU A 134 -2.27 23.20 -14.13
C GLU A 134 -2.76 24.66 -13.98
N GLU A 135 -2.20 25.45 -13.05
CA GLU A 135 -2.60 26.86 -12.88
C GLU A 135 -2.17 27.77 -14.05
N ARG A 136 -1.12 27.41 -14.81
CA ARG A 136 -0.66 28.22 -15.97
C ARG A 136 -1.43 27.93 -17.26
N GLU A 137 -1.99 26.74 -17.41
CA GLU A 137 -2.79 26.41 -18.59
C GLU A 137 -4.19 27.05 -18.51
N GLU A 138 -4.80 27.09 -17.32
CA GLU A 138 -6.10 27.77 -17.12
C GLU A 138 -6.01 29.29 -17.37
N GLU A 139 -5.00 29.99 -16.81
CA GLU A 139 -4.81 31.44 -17.02
C GLU A 139 -4.51 31.80 -18.49
N SER A 140 -3.91 30.89 -19.25
CA SER A 140 -3.57 31.12 -20.66
C SER A 140 -4.79 30.97 -21.57
N SER A 141 -5.77 30.14 -21.18
CA SER A 141 -7.00 29.93 -21.94
C SER A 141 -7.98 31.10 -21.78
N GLU A 142 -8.14 31.65 -20.57
CA GLU A 142 -9.05 32.79 -20.31
C GLU A 142 -8.60 34.08 -20.99
N LYS A 143 -7.28 34.30 -21.12
CA LYS A 143 -6.73 35.50 -21.79
C LYS A 143 -6.84 35.45 -23.31
N GLN A 144 -7.00 34.26 -23.92
CA GLN A 144 -7.15 34.14 -25.37
C GLN A 144 -8.60 34.33 -25.84
N GLU A 145 -9.61 33.95 -25.03
CA GLU A 145 -11.02 34.20 -25.37
C GLU A 145 -11.41 35.68 -25.27
N ALA A 146 -10.80 36.46 -24.37
CA ALA A 146 -11.11 37.88 -24.21
C ALA A 146 -10.63 38.77 -25.37
N VAL A 147 -9.65 38.34 -26.16
CA VAL A 147 -9.07 39.13 -27.28
C VAL A 147 -9.78 38.86 -28.61
N ALA A 148 -10.48 37.74 -28.75
CA ALA A 148 -11.23 37.40 -29.96
C ALA A 148 -12.65 38.00 -30.02
N ALA A 149 -13.10 38.65 -28.94
CA ALA A 149 -14.46 39.19 -28.81
C ALA A 149 -14.55 40.74 -28.82
N GLN A 150 -13.50 41.45 -29.25
CA GLN A 150 -13.52 42.90 -29.48
C GLN A 150 -13.26 43.27 -30.94
#